data_AF-A0A117PWK7-F1
#
_entry.id   AF-A0A117PWK7-F1
#
_cell.length_a   1.000
_cell.length_b   1.000
_cell.length_c   1.000
_cell.angle_alpha   90.00
_cell.angle_beta   90.00
_cell.angle_gamma   90.00
#
_symmetry.space_group_name_H-M   'P 1'
#
loop_
_entity.id
_entity.type
_entity.pdbx_description
1 polymer ?
#
loop_
_entity_poly.entity_id
_entity_poly.type
_entity_poly.pdbx_seq_one_letter_code
_entity_poly.pdbx_strand_id
1 'polypeptide(L)'
;MAMSTRTHRIARLRTLTLTGIATTGAAAAALTLMPASAQAAEATHVSTSAVATASTNDSHTTPKAGAGYANTLDGWIKQSLDIMKAKGIPGSYEGVRRNIMRESGGNPNAQNNWDVNAQNGTPSKGLLQVIDPTFNAYHVAGTAHSVTDPVANITAAANYAAHRYGSIDNVNSAY
;
A
#
# COMPACT_ATOMS: atom_id res chain seq x y z
N MET A 1 -18.68 -23.86 64.46
CA MET A 1 -18.24 -22.46 64.25
C MET A 1 -18.90 -21.98 62.98
N ALA A 2 -19.94 -21.17 63.09
CA ALA A 2 -20.76 -20.70 61.98
C ALA A 2 -20.73 -19.17 61.92
N MET A 3 -20.97 -18.65 60.71
CA MET A 3 -21.63 -17.37 60.39
C MET A 3 -20.80 -16.29 59.67
N SER A 4 -21.36 -15.90 58.52
CA SER A 4 -21.59 -14.52 58.06
C SER A 4 -20.73 -13.94 56.93
N THR A 5 -21.41 -13.86 55.79
CA THR A 5 -21.27 -13.06 54.57
C THR A 5 -20.95 -11.58 54.79
N ARG A 6 -20.18 -10.95 53.89
CA ARG A 6 -20.44 -9.56 53.43
C ARG A 6 -19.73 -9.20 52.11
N THR A 7 -20.57 -8.93 51.12
CA THR A 7 -20.26 -8.28 49.84
C THR A 7 -20.08 -6.77 50.04
N HIS A 8 -19.09 -6.14 49.39
CA HIS A 8 -19.08 -4.69 49.20
C HIS A 8 -18.77 -4.33 47.73
N ARG A 9 -19.82 -3.92 47.01
CA ARG A 9 -19.74 -3.13 45.77
C ARG A 9 -19.52 -1.67 46.17
N ILE A 10 -18.57 -0.97 45.56
CA ILE A 10 -18.50 0.50 45.61
C ILE A 10 -18.42 1.02 44.18
N ALA A 11 -19.56 1.49 43.69
CA ALA A 11 -19.68 2.32 42.50
C ALA A 11 -19.25 3.75 42.85
N ARG A 12 -18.47 4.40 41.98
CA ARG A 12 -18.21 5.84 42.02
C ARG A 12 -18.68 6.49 40.73
N LEU A 13 -19.89 7.05 40.78
CA LEU A 13 -20.37 8.06 39.83
C LEU A 13 -19.74 9.40 40.20
N ARG A 14 -19.22 10.13 39.21
CA ARG A 14 -18.98 11.57 39.32
C ARG A 14 -19.68 12.27 38.17
N THR A 15 -20.80 12.88 38.53
CA THR A 15 -21.58 13.83 37.73
C THR A 15 -20.88 15.18 37.76
N LEU A 16 -20.62 15.79 36.60
CA LEU A 16 -20.38 17.23 36.51
C LEU A 16 -21.45 17.85 35.60
N THR A 17 -22.24 18.72 36.21
CA THR A 17 -23.23 19.60 35.60
C THR A 17 -22.57 20.86 35.04
N LEU A 18 -22.91 21.25 33.81
CA LEU A 18 -22.61 22.57 33.25
C LEU A 18 -23.90 23.22 32.72
N THR A 19 -24.45 24.14 33.51
CA THR A 19 -25.30 25.27 33.10
C THR A 19 -24.44 26.24 32.28
N GLY A 20 -24.79 26.83 31.13
CA GLY A 20 -26.06 27.08 30.45
C GLY A 20 -26.11 28.58 30.13
N ILE A 21 -26.20 29.01 28.85
CA ILE A 21 -26.70 30.34 28.47
C ILE A 21 -27.46 30.23 27.14
N ALA A 22 -28.72 30.67 27.18
CA ALA A 22 -29.65 30.72 26.07
C ALA A 22 -29.41 31.94 25.17
N THR A 23 -29.57 31.76 23.86
CA THR A 23 -29.92 32.85 22.93
C THR A 23 -31.16 32.42 22.15
N THR A 24 -32.24 33.15 22.36
CA THR A 24 -33.49 33.05 21.62
C THR A 24 -33.36 33.82 20.30
N GLY A 25 -33.71 33.18 19.18
CA GLY A 25 -33.86 33.83 17.88
C GLY A 25 -34.79 33.00 17.00
N ALA A 26 -35.98 33.54 16.73
CA ALA A 26 -37.09 32.90 16.05
C ALA A 26 -36.94 32.87 14.52
N ALA A 27 -37.46 31.82 13.88
CA ALA A 27 -38.44 31.87 12.78
C ALA A 27 -38.43 30.54 12.00
N ALA A 28 -39.49 29.75 12.18
CA ALA A 28 -39.82 28.65 11.28
C ALA A 28 -40.48 29.22 10.02
N ALA A 29 -39.87 29.00 8.86
CA ALA A 29 -40.49 29.23 7.56
C ALA A 29 -40.42 27.95 6.73
N ALA A 30 -41.62 27.41 6.53
CA ALA A 30 -42.09 26.45 5.55
C ALA A 30 -41.11 25.80 4.56
N LEU A 31 -41.15 24.47 4.59
CA LEU A 31 -40.75 23.50 3.58
C LEU A 31 -41.21 23.88 2.17
N THR A 32 -40.26 24.08 1.25
CA THR A 32 -40.52 23.96 -0.20
C THR A 32 -39.53 22.96 -0.79
N LEU A 33 -40.09 21.97 -1.46
CA LEU A 33 -39.41 20.97 -2.29
C LEU A 33 -38.58 21.68 -3.38
N MET A 34 -37.33 21.25 -3.60
CA MET A 34 -36.84 20.77 -4.91
C MET A 34 -35.31 20.49 -4.92
N PRO A 35 -34.84 19.52 -5.73
CA PRO A 35 -33.43 19.18 -5.87
C PRO A 35 -32.77 20.02 -6.98
N ALA A 36 -31.59 20.57 -6.74
CA ALA A 36 -30.73 21.06 -7.80
C ALA A 36 -29.26 20.84 -7.41
N SER A 37 -28.69 19.85 -8.07
CA SER A 37 -27.29 19.48 -8.09
C SER A 37 -26.37 20.66 -8.39
N ALA A 38 -25.22 20.62 -7.72
CA ALA A 38 -24.11 21.56 -7.80
C ALA A 38 -23.72 21.93 -9.25
N GLN A 39 -23.72 23.22 -9.53
CA GLN A 39 -23.07 23.83 -10.69
C GLN A 39 -22.09 24.90 -10.20
N ALA A 40 -20.80 24.59 -10.18
CA ALA A 40 -19.63 25.47 -10.23
C ALA A 40 -18.39 24.55 -10.08
N ALA A 41 -17.41 24.48 -10.96
CA ALA A 41 -16.92 25.46 -11.90
C ALA A 41 -16.43 24.77 -13.20
N GLU A 42 -16.78 25.39 -14.31
CA GLU A 42 -16.24 25.15 -15.63
C GLU A 42 -15.01 26.06 -15.80
N ALA A 43 -13.86 25.46 -16.10
CA ALA A 43 -12.71 26.18 -16.65
C ALA A 43 -12.31 25.47 -17.95
N THR A 44 -12.62 26.15 -19.05
CA THR A 44 -12.47 25.71 -20.43
C THR A 44 -11.01 25.60 -20.87
N HIS A 45 -10.68 24.41 -21.38
CA HIS A 45 -9.82 24.07 -22.51
C HIS A 45 -8.81 25.11 -23.03
N VAL A 46 -7.53 24.71 -23.03
CA VAL A 46 -6.58 25.04 -24.10
C VAL A 46 -5.93 23.74 -24.57
N SER A 47 -6.30 23.31 -25.77
CA SER A 47 -5.59 22.26 -26.51
C SER A 47 -4.34 22.85 -27.15
N THR A 48 -3.18 22.25 -26.92
CA THR A 48 -2.07 22.32 -27.89
C THR A 48 -1.28 21.03 -27.85
N SER A 49 -1.16 20.42 -29.02
CA SER A 49 -0.48 19.18 -29.35
C SER A 49 0.97 19.14 -28.90
N ALA A 50 1.44 17.97 -28.45
CA ALA A 50 2.69 17.37 -28.93
C ALA A 50 2.89 15.98 -28.33
N VAL A 51 2.96 15.00 -29.22
CA VAL A 51 3.53 13.68 -28.99
C VAL A 51 4.95 13.80 -28.42
N ALA A 52 5.20 13.16 -27.27
CA ALA A 52 6.54 12.88 -26.79
C ALA A 52 6.62 11.39 -26.46
N THR A 53 7.14 10.66 -27.44
CA THR A 53 7.70 9.32 -27.42
C THR A 53 8.07 8.81 -26.02
N ALA A 54 7.34 7.80 -25.55
CA ALA A 54 7.82 6.90 -24.52
C ALA A 54 9.01 6.10 -25.06
N SER A 55 10.24 6.56 -24.79
CA SER A 55 11.46 5.75 -24.87
C SER A 55 12.61 6.46 -24.19
N THR A 56 12.90 6.03 -22.96
CA THR A 56 14.26 5.90 -22.45
C THR A 56 14.26 4.64 -21.56
N ASN A 57 14.50 3.48 -22.18
CA ASN A 57 15.67 2.65 -21.91
C ASN A 57 16.67 3.29 -20.94
N ASP A 58 16.35 3.28 -19.64
CA ASP A 58 17.36 3.52 -18.62
C ASP A 58 18.09 2.19 -18.36
N SER A 59 19.21 2.04 -19.06
CA SER A 59 20.21 1.03 -18.72
C SER A 59 20.95 1.49 -17.47
N HIS A 60 20.32 1.39 -16.29
CA HIS A 60 21.01 1.61 -15.03
C HIS A 60 21.75 0.34 -14.61
N THR A 61 23.07 0.36 -14.73
CA THR A 61 23.95 -0.73 -14.33
C THR A 61 24.03 -0.87 -12.81
N THR A 62 23.43 -1.93 -12.27
CA THR A 62 23.86 -2.59 -11.03
C THR A 62 23.98 -4.10 -11.29
N PRO A 63 25.15 -4.72 -11.06
CA PRO A 63 25.37 -6.11 -11.47
C PRO A 63 24.87 -7.07 -10.39
N LYS A 64 23.87 -7.91 -10.73
CA LYS A 64 23.98 -9.38 -10.74
C LYS A 64 22.68 -9.99 -11.26
N ALA A 65 22.44 -9.83 -12.56
CA ALA A 65 21.60 -10.79 -13.28
C ALA A 65 22.32 -12.15 -13.21
N GLY A 66 21.65 -13.16 -12.67
CA GLY A 66 22.04 -14.54 -12.93
C GLY A 66 22.03 -14.77 -14.44
N ALA A 67 23.02 -15.51 -14.95
CA ALA A 67 23.24 -15.75 -16.36
C ALA A 67 21.92 -16.00 -17.14
N GLY A 68 21.47 -15.02 -17.93
CA GLY A 68 20.36 -15.18 -18.87
C GLY A 68 19.29 -14.08 -18.91
N TYR A 69 19.13 -13.26 -17.87
CA TYR A 69 18.05 -12.25 -17.82
C TYR A 69 18.55 -10.84 -18.16
N ALA A 70 17.74 -10.09 -18.91
CA ALA A 70 17.99 -8.67 -19.17
C ALA A 70 17.78 -7.83 -17.89
N ASN A 71 18.53 -6.74 -17.74
CA ASN A 71 18.33 -5.79 -16.65
C ASN A 71 17.18 -4.81 -16.96
N THR A 72 15.98 -5.35 -17.06
CA THR A 72 14.73 -4.64 -17.38
C THR A 72 13.61 -5.17 -16.52
N LEU A 73 12.48 -4.45 -16.45
CA LEU A 73 11.29 -4.91 -15.71
C LEU A 73 10.87 -6.33 -16.08
N ASP A 74 10.78 -6.64 -17.37
CA ASP A 74 10.44 -7.97 -17.86
C ASP A 74 11.47 -9.03 -17.44
N GLY A 75 12.76 -8.71 -17.53
CA GLY A 75 13.84 -9.61 -17.11
C GLY A 75 13.81 -9.90 -15.61
N TRP A 76 13.58 -8.88 -14.77
CA TRP A 76 13.45 -9.05 -13.32
C TRP A 76 12.23 -9.88 -12.93
N ILE A 77 11.09 -9.67 -13.60
CA ILE A 77 9.89 -10.48 -13.35
C ILE A 77 10.16 -11.94 -13.74
N LYS A 78 10.73 -12.21 -14.92
CA LYS A 78 11.04 -13.58 -15.36
C LYS A 78 12.00 -14.29 -14.44
N GLN A 79 13.09 -13.62 -14.05
CA GLN A 79 14.04 -14.16 -13.08
C GLN A 79 13.35 -14.48 -11.74
N SER A 80 12.48 -13.58 -11.26
CA SER A 80 11.74 -13.80 -10.03
C SER A 80 10.78 -14.99 -10.14
N LEU A 81 10.08 -15.15 -11.26
CA LEU A 81 9.17 -16.28 -11.50
C LEU A 81 9.90 -17.62 -11.49
N ASP A 82 11.11 -17.69 -12.05
CA ASP A 82 11.91 -18.92 -12.02
C ASP A 82 12.36 -19.27 -10.59
N ILE A 83 12.75 -18.26 -9.80
CA ILE A 83 13.07 -18.45 -8.38
C ILE A 83 11.82 -18.86 -7.59
N MET A 84 10.69 -18.18 -7.82
CA MET A 84 9.40 -18.48 -7.21
C MET A 84 8.99 -19.93 -7.48
N LYS A 85 9.09 -20.37 -8.74
CA LYS A 85 8.80 -21.75 -9.15
C LYS A 85 9.70 -22.75 -8.42
N ALA A 86 11.01 -22.47 -8.35
CA ALA A 86 11.96 -23.35 -7.65
C ALA A 86 11.71 -23.43 -6.13
N LYS A 87 11.03 -22.43 -5.55
CA LYS A 87 10.72 -22.34 -4.12
C LYS A 87 9.27 -22.67 -3.78
N GLY A 88 8.44 -23.02 -4.78
CA GLY A 88 7.02 -23.30 -4.58
C GLY A 88 6.17 -22.07 -4.24
N ILE A 89 6.61 -20.87 -4.62
CA ILE A 89 5.86 -19.63 -4.43
C ILE A 89 4.95 -19.41 -5.66
N PRO A 90 3.62 -19.44 -5.51
CA PRO A 90 2.70 -19.23 -6.62
C PRO A 90 2.67 -17.77 -7.08
N GLY A 91 2.51 -17.58 -8.39
CA GLY A 91 2.31 -16.28 -9.02
C GLY A 91 2.48 -16.34 -10.54
N SER A 92 1.88 -15.38 -11.25
CA SER A 92 2.00 -15.22 -12.69
C SER A 92 2.74 -13.94 -13.06
N TYR A 93 3.26 -13.88 -14.29
CA TYR A 93 3.85 -12.68 -14.86
C TYR A 93 2.88 -11.48 -14.80
N GLU A 94 1.64 -11.68 -15.22
CA GLU A 94 0.63 -10.61 -15.23
C GLU A 94 0.22 -10.18 -13.81
N GLY A 95 0.13 -11.12 -12.87
CA GLY A 95 -0.09 -10.82 -11.46
C GLY A 95 1.00 -9.93 -10.90
N VAL A 96 2.27 -10.34 -11.07
CA VAL A 96 3.42 -9.54 -10.62
C VAL A 96 3.43 -8.17 -11.30
N ARG A 97 3.37 -8.14 -12.64
CA ARG A 97 3.43 -6.91 -13.43
C ARG A 97 2.33 -5.92 -13.06
N ARG A 98 1.08 -6.38 -12.94
CA ARG A 98 -0.06 -5.53 -12.55
C ARG A 98 0.19 -4.84 -11.21
N ASN A 99 0.66 -5.58 -10.22
CA ASN A 99 0.95 -5.02 -8.90
C ASN A 99 2.11 -4.02 -8.98
N ILE A 100 3.22 -4.34 -9.66
CA ILE A 100 4.35 -3.41 -9.83
C ILE A 100 3.92 -2.08 -10.44
N MET A 101 3.11 -2.14 -11.52
CA MET A 101 2.68 -0.93 -12.21
C MET A 101 1.78 -0.04 -11.34
N ARG A 102 1.02 -0.62 -10.41
CA ARG A 102 0.21 0.14 -9.45
C ARG A 102 1.06 0.74 -8.33
N GLU A 103 2.03 -0.02 -7.82
CA GLU A 103 2.84 0.38 -6.65
C GLU A 103 3.92 1.42 -6.98
N SER A 104 4.64 1.24 -8.10
CA SER A 104 5.85 2.01 -8.38
C SER A 104 5.96 2.51 -9.83
N GLY A 105 5.03 2.13 -10.70
CA GLY A 105 5.15 2.37 -12.14
C GLY A 105 6.36 1.66 -12.77
N GLY A 106 6.93 0.66 -12.10
CA GLY A 106 8.15 -0.04 -12.57
C GLY A 106 9.47 0.57 -12.08
N ASN A 107 9.44 1.52 -11.15
CA ASN A 107 10.65 2.12 -10.58
C ASN A 107 11.20 1.28 -9.41
N PRO A 108 12.36 0.62 -9.55
CA PRO A 108 12.94 -0.20 -8.49
C PRO A 108 13.50 0.62 -7.31
N ASN A 109 13.67 1.93 -7.49
CA ASN A 109 14.15 2.84 -6.46
C ASN A 109 13.02 3.68 -5.83
N ALA A 110 11.75 3.32 -6.08
CA ALA A 110 10.61 4.01 -5.47
C ALA A 110 10.66 3.89 -3.94
N GLN A 111 10.40 4.98 -3.23
CA GLN A 111 10.37 5.02 -1.77
C GLN A 111 9.29 6.00 -1.31
N ASN A 112 8.40 5.55 -0.42
CA ASN A 112 7.42 6.41 0.23
C ASN A 112 7.98 6.97 1.54
N ASN A 113 8.00 8.29 1.69
CA ASN A 113 8.54 8.99 2.86
C ASN A 113 7.47 9.72 3.70
N TRP A 114 6.19 9.55 3.39
CA TRP A 114 5.12 10.38 3.96
C TRP A 114 4.21 9.62 4.93
N ASP A 115 4.03 8.31 4.72
CA ASP A 115 3.10 7.51 5.51
C ASP A 115 3.60 7.25 6.95
N VAL A 116 2.76 6.54 7.72
CA VAL A 116 3.07 6.18 9.11
C VAL A 116 4.28 5.25 9.21
N ASN A 117 4.55 4.42 8.19
CA ASN A 117 5.71 3.53 8.20
C ASN A 117 6.99 4.33 8.02
N ALA A 118 6.98 5.33 7.13
CA ALA A 118 8.08 6.27 6.95
C ALA A 118 8.34 7.09 8.23
N GLN A 119 7.29 7.58 8.89
CA GLN A 119 7.40 8.26 10.18
C GLN A 119 7.98 7.35 11.28
N ASN A 120 7.69 6.05 11.21
CA ASN A 120 8.25 5.02 12.09
C ASN A 120 9.63 4.49 11.62
N GLY A 121 10.25 5.11 10.61
CA GLY A 121 11.59 4.75 10.13
C GLY A 121 11.67 3.47 9.28
N THR A 122 10.54 2.97 8.78
CA THR A 122 10.46 1.77 7.93
C THR A 122 9.70 2.06 6.63
N PRO A 123 10.17 3.01 5.81
CA PRO A 123 9.46 3.40 4.60
C PRO A 123 9.28 2.23 3.64
N SER A 124 8.14 2.21 2.94
CA SER A 124 7.88 1.28 1.84
C SER A 124 8.81 1.57 0.66
N LYS A 125 9.41 0.51 0.08
CA LYS A 125 10.48 0.62 -0.93
C LYS A 125 10.34 -0.37 -2.09
N GLY A 126 10.91 0.01 -3.22
CA GLY A 126 11.08 -0.85 -4.39
C GLY A 126 9.83 -1.03 -5.23
N LEU A 127 9.91 -2.00 -6.15
CA LEU A 127 8.91 -2.23 -7.19
C LEU A 127 7.50 -2.50 -6.65
N LEU A 128 7.40 -3.17 -5.50
CA LEU A 128 6.15 -3.54 -4.84
C LEU A 128 5.96 -2.88 -3.48
N GLN A 129 6.67 -1.77 -3.22
CA GLN A 129 6.50 -0.94 -2.02
C GLN A 129 6.52 -1.75 -0.71
N VAL A 130 7.51 -2.64 -0.57
CA VAL A 130 7.69 -3.50 0.61
C VAL A 130 8.47 -2.76 1.69
N ILE A 131 8.02 -2.87 2.96
CA ILE A 131 8.76 -2.36 4.13
C ILE A 131 9.83 -3.35 4.60
N ASP A 132 10.90 -2.85 5.23
CA ASP A 132 12.03 -3.69 5.67
C ASP A 132 11.63 -4.88 6.57
N PRO A 133 10.73 -4.73 7.57
CA PRO A 133 10.30 -5.87 8.39
C PRO A 133 9.66 -7.00 7.57
N THR A 134 8.83 -6.65 6.59
CA THR A 134 8.18 -7.61 5.69
C THR A 134 9.20 -8.25 4.76
N PHE A 135 10.10 -7.45 4.18
CA PHE A 135 11.16 -7.98 3.32
C PHE A 135 12.01 -9.01 4.05
N ASN A 136 12.43 -8.71 5.28
CA ASN A 136 13.26 -9.61 6.08
C ASN A 136 12.52 -10.90 6.46
N ALA A 137 11.22 -10.81 6.80
CA ALA A 137 10.43 -11.97 7.18
C ALA A 137 10.12 -12.91 6.00
N TYR A 138 10.02 -12.36 4.78
CA TYR A 138 9.62 -13.10 3.58
C TYR A 138 10.74 -13.21 2.54
N HIS A 139 11.97 -12.85 2.90
CA HIS A 139 13.14 -12.94 2.02
C HIS A 139 13.29 -14.37 1.48
N VAL A 140 13.61 -14.47 0.20
CA VAL A 140 13.76 -15.76 -0.48
C VAL A 140 15.24 -16.06 -0.66
N ALA A 141 15.72 -17.09 0.04
CA ALA A 141 17.12 -17.50 -0.03
C ALA A 141 17.56 -17.77 -1.48
N GLY A 142 18.66 -17.11 -1.89
CA GLY A 142 19.18 -17.11 -3.25
C GLY A 142 19.05 -15.77 -3.97
N THR A 143 18.33 -14.80 -3.41
CA THR A 143 18.27 -13.41 -3.91
C THR A 143 19.15 -12.46 -3.09
N ALA A 144 19.37 -11.25 -3.60
CA ALA A 144 20.11 -10.23 -2.87
C ALA A 144 19.41 -9.85 -1.56
N HIS A 145 20.18 -9.43 -0.56
CA HIS A 145 19.64 -8.98 0.72
C HIS A 145 19.44 -7.46 0.73
N SER A 146 18.70 -6.95 -0.27
CA SER A 146 18.37 -5.54 -0.44
C SER A 146 16.92 -5.40 -0.89
N VAL A 147 16.13 -4.58 -0.19
CA VAL A 147 14.71 -4.37 -0.52
C VAL A 147 14.50 -3.62 -1.84
N THR A 148 15.50 -2.86 -2.32
CA THR A 148 15.44 -2.18 -3.63
C THR A 148 16.06 -3.01 -4.76
N ASP A 149 16.64 -4.17 -4.46
CA ASP A 149 17.01 -5.12 -5.52
C ASP A 149 15.73 -5.60 -6.21
N PRO A 150 15.58 -5.41 -7.54
CA PRO A 150 14.34 -5.69 -8.24
C PRO A 150 13.85 -7.12 -8.05
N VAL A 151 14.77 -8.10 -8.16
CA VAL A 151 14.42 -9.52 -8.08
C VAL A 151 14.06 -9.89 -6.65
N ALA A 152 14.86 -9.49 -5.67
CA ALA A 152 14.60 -9.76 -4.26
C ALA A 152 13.28 -9.11 -3.79
N ASN A 153 13.00 -7.88 -4.20
CA ASN A 153 11.75 -7.17 -3.88
C ASN A 153 10.53 -7.94 -4.41
N ILE A 154 10.57 -8.34 -5.69
CA ILE A 154 9.48 -9.11 -6.32
C ILE A 154 9.30 -10.45 -5.62
N THR A 155 10.36 -11.22 -5.39
CA THR A 155 10.26 -12.54 -4.77
C THR A 155 9.76 -12.47 -3.33
N ALA A 156 10.25 -11.52 -2.52
CA ALA A 156 9.80 -11.36 -1.15
C ALA A 156 8.33 -10.93 -1.06
N ALA A 157 7.90 -9.99 -1.90
CA ALA A 157 6.49 -9.57 -1.97
C ALA A 157 5.58 -10.72 -2.43
N ALA A 158 5.98 -11.50 -3.43
CA ALA A 158 5.22 -12.66 -3.88
C ALA A 158 5.13 -13.75 -2.81
N ASN A 159 6.20 -13.97 -2.04
CA ASN A 159 6.21 -14.90 -0.92
C ASN A 159 5.24 -14.45 0.20
N TYR A 160 5.26 -13.15 0.53
CA TYR A 160 4.28 -12.55 1.44
C TYR A 160 2.85 -12.75 0.95
N ALA A 161 2.59 -12.45 -0.33
CA ALA A 161 1.27 -12.59 -0.92
C ALA A 161 0.79 -14.04 -0.96
N ALA A 162 1.68 -15.00 -1.24
CA ALA A 162 1.37 -16.42 -1.18
C ALA A 162 0.94 -16.83 0.23
N HIS A 163 1.64 -16.38 1.26
CA HIS A 163 1.28 -16.67 2.65
C HIS A 163 -0.03 -16.03 3.07
N ARG A 164 -0.32 -14.80 2.61
CA ARG A 164 -1.48 -14.01 3.08
C ARG A 164 -2.75 -14.20 2.25
N TYR A 165 -2.60 -14.45 0.95
CA TYR A 165 -3.66 -14.45 -0.06
C TYR A 165 -3.62 -15.67 -1.00
N GLY A 166 -2.68 -16.60 -0.80
CA GLY A 166 -2.50 -17.79 -1.63
C GLY A 166 -1.73 -17.58 -2.94
N SER A 167 -1.67 -16.36 -3.48
CA SER A 167 -0.83 -15.97 -4.62
C SER A 167 -0.80 -14.45 -4.74
N ILE A 168 0.27 -13.90 -5.34
CA ILE A 168 0.29 -12.49 -5.77
C ILE A 168 -0.78 -12.17 -6.82
N ASP A 169 -1.30 -13.17 -7.53
CA ASP A 169 -2.39 -13.01 -8.49
C ASP A 169 -3.68 -12.52 -7.83
N ASN A 170 -3.87 -12.87 -6.54
CA ASN A 170 -5.05 -12.54 -5.74
C ASN A 170 -4.95 -11.15 -5.09
N VAL A 171 -3.86 -10.41 -5.30
CA VAL A 171 -3.66 -9.06 -4.76
C VAL A 171 -4.24 -8.02 -5.72
N ASN A 172 -5.33 -7.38 -5.30
CA ASN A 172 -6.08 -6.42 -6.13
C ASN A 172 -5.97 -4.96 -5.64
N SER A 173 -5.38 -4.74 -4.47
CA SER A 173 -5.24 -3.43 -3.83
C SER A 173 -3.77 -3.08 -3.64
N ALA A 174 -3.47 -1.80 -3.43
CA ALA A 174 -2.13 -1.36 -3.04
C ALA A 174 -1.71 -1.95 -1.69
N TYR A 175 -0.40 -2.14 -1.51
CA TYR A 175 0.19 -2.67 -0.27
C TYR A 175 0.14 -1.64 0.87
#